data_AF-A0AAX6SLN9-F1
#
_entry.id   AF-A0AAX6SLN9-F1
#
_cell.length_a   1.000
_cell.length_b   1.000
_cell.length_c   1.000
_cell.angle_alpha   90.00
_cell.angle_beta   90.00
_cell.angle_gamma   90.00
#
_symmetry.space_group_name_H-M   'P 1'
#
loop_
_entity.id
_entity.type
_entity.pdbx_description
1 polymer ?
#
loop_
_entity_poly.entity_id
_entity_poly.type
_entity_poly.pdbx_seq_one_letter_code
_entity_poly.pdbx_strand_id
1 'polypeptide(L)'
;MPWKDDRVIMKVLLLKDAKEDDCGQDPYIKELGLYGLEATLIPVLSFEFQSLSNFFEKLSHPEDYGGLIFTSPRAVEAVELCLEKDNKTEGWEKTLKEKWNTKSVYVVGKATASLVNKIGLNFEGENCGNAEKLAEYICSRESPVLPLLFPCGTLKREALPHMLKDKACSYRPHHSSCCGC
;
A
#
# COMPACT_ATOMS: atom_id res chain seq x y z
N MET A 1 -37.21 -35.71 -28.89
CA MET A 1 -36.28 -34.58 -29.09
C MET A 1 -36.51 -33.60 -27.95
N PRO A 2 -35.56 -33.43 -27.01
CA PRO A 2 -35.73 -32.46 -25.94
C PRO A 2 -35.33 -31.07 -26.44
N TRP A 3 -36.08 -30.10 -25.96
CA TRP A 3 -36.04 -28.69 -26.32
C TRP A 3 -34.71 -28.08 -25.85
N LYS A 4 -33.99 -27.39 -26.74
CA LYS A 4 -32.89 -26.54 -26.32
C LYS A 4 -33.50 -25.37 -25.56
N ASP A 5 -33.27 -25.37 -24.25
CA ASP A 5 -33.50 -24.25 -23.36
C ASP A 5 -32.54 -23.12 -23.82
N ASP A 6 -33.00 -22.27 -24.73
CA ASP A 6 -32.29 -21.06 -25.15
C ASP A 6 -32.35 -20.03 -24.00
N ARG A 7 -31.69 -20.36 -22.88
CA ARG A 7 -31.42 -19.37 -21.84
C ARG A 7 -30.46 -18.36 -22.45
N VAL A 8 -30.94 -17.13 -22.61
CA VAL A 8 -30.09 -15.99 -22.97
C VAL A 8 -29.12 -15.78 -21.82
N ILE A 9 -27.89 -16.31 -21.96
CA ILE A 9 -26.81 -16.06 -21.01
C ILE A 9 -26.40 -14.60 -21.19
N MET A 10 -26.68 -13.77 -20.19
CA MET A 10 -26.21 -12.38 -20.18
C MET A 10 -24.72 -12.35 -19.83
N LYS A 11 -23.93 -11.72 -20.70
CA LYS A 11 -22.50 -11.52 -20.50
C LYS A 11 -22.22 -10.18 -19.86
N VAL A 12 -21.37 -10.17 -18.85
CA VAL A 12 -20.98 -8.98 -18.07
C VAL A 12 -19.48 -8.75 -18.20
N LEU A 13 -19.08 -7.51 -18.47
CA LEU A 13 -17.68 -7.11 -18.49
C LEU A 13 -17.35 -6.29 -17.24
N LEU A 14 -16.37 -6.74 -16.47
CA LEU A 14 -15.85 -6.05 -15.29
C LEU A 14 -14.55 -5.35 -15.64
N LEU A 15 -14.57 -4.02 -15.63
CA LEU A 15 -13.41 -3.16 -15.87
C LEU A 15 -12.92 -2.61 -14.52
N LYS A 16 -12.17 -3.43 -13.78
CA LYS A 16 -11.66 -3.08 -12.44
C LYS A 16 -10.29 -3.66 -12.22
N ASP A 17 -9.59 -3.15 -11.21
CA ASP A 17 -8.32 -3.72 -10.75
C ASP A 17 -8.48 -5.20 -10.35
N ALA A 18 -7.50 -6.04 -10.64
CA ALA A 18 -7.56 -7.45 -10.25
C ALA A 18 -7.47 -7.55 -8.72
N LYS A 19 -8.43 -8.24 -8.09
CA LYS A 19 -8.35 -8.62 -6.68
C LYS A 19 -8.70 -10.09 -6.57
N GLU A 20 -7.77 -10.86 -6.05
CA GLU A 20 -8.00 -12.25 -5.72
C GLU A 20 -8.45 -12.33 -4.26
N ASP A 21 -9.46 -13.15 -3.97
CA ASP A 21 -9.77 -13.59 -2.62
C ASP A 21 -8.90 -14.81 -2.24
N ASP A 22 -8.98 -15.29 -1.00
CA ASP A 22 -8.25 -16.47 -0.53
C ASP A 22 -8.60 -17.76 -1.31
N CYS A 23 -9.63 -17.73 -2.16
CA CYS A 23 -10.09 -18.84 -3.00
C CYS A 23 -9.68 -18.69 -4.47
N GLY A 24 -8.92 -17.65 -4.84
CA GLY A 24 -8.41 -17.44 -6.20
C GLY A 24 -9.46 -16.99 -7.22
N GLN A 25 -10.65 -16.51 -6.79
CA GLN A 25 -11.66 -15.95 -7.70
C GLN A 25 -12.06 -14.54 -7.29
N ASP A 26 -12.30 -13.66 -8.27
CA ASP A 26 -12.77 -12.30 -7.99
C ASP A 26 -14.20 -12.36 -7.39
N PRO A 27 -14.46 -11.66 -6.26
CA PRO A 27 -15.74 -11.74 -5.56
C PRO A 27 -16.92 -11.28 -6.42
N TYR A 28 -16.71 -10.36 -7.37
CA TYR A 28 -17.76 -9.93 -8.29
C TYR A 28 -18.06 -11.01 -9.33
N ILE A 29 -17.04 -11.71 -9.85
CA ILE A 29 -17.26 -12.84 -10.78
C ILE A 29 -18.07 -13.93 -10.08
N LYS A 30 -17.69 -14.27 -8.84
CA LYS A 30 -18.39 -15.27 -8.03
C LYS A 30 -19.85 -14.90 -7.82
N GLU A 31 -20.11 -13.67 -7.37
CA GLU A 31 -21.47 -13.21 -7.08
C GLU A 31 -22.34 -13.16 -8.34
N LEU A 32 -21.81 -12.63 -9.46
CA LEU A 32 -22.52 -12.59 -10.74
C LEU A 32 -22.86 -14.01 -11.24
N GLY A 33 -21.95 -14.96 -11.05
CA GLY A 33 -22.17 -16.37 -11.36
C GLY A 33 -23.36 -16.99 -10.61
N LEU A 34 -23.61 -16.59 -9.36
CA LEU A 34 -24.76 -17.06 -8.58
C LEU A 34 -26.11 -16.68 -9.22
N TYR A 35 -26.14 -15.59 -9.99
CA TYR A 35 -27.33 -15.13 -10.72
C TYR A 35 -27.37 -15.58 -12.19
N GLY A 36 -26.48 -16.50 -12.59
CA GLY A 36 -26.42 -17.01 -13.97
C GLY A 36 -25.85 -16.02 -14.99
N LEU A 37 -25.09 -15.02 -14.52
CA LEU A 37 -24.40 -14.05 -15.38
C LEU A 37 -22.97 -14.54 -15.67
N GLU A 38 -22.58 -14.50 -16.93
CA GLU A 38 -21.21 -14.85 -17.35
C GLU A 38 -20.34 -13.60 -17.28
N ALA A 39 -19.54 -13.46 -16.22
CA ALA A 39 -18.68 -12.30 -16.00
C ALA A 39 -17.25 -12.52 -16.49
N THR A 40 -16.71 -11.57 -17.24
CA THR A 40 -15.28 -11.51 -17.63
C THR A 40 -14.64 -10.28 -17.01
N LEU A 41 -13.50 -10.44 -16.32
CA LEU A 41 -12.76 -9.31 -15.75
C LEU A 41 -11.59 -8.93 -16.65
N ILE A 42 -11.51 -7.64 -16.98
CA ILE A 42 -10.36 -7.03 -17.65
C ILE A 42 -9.73 -6.04 -16.66
N PRO A 43 -8.48 -6.28 -16.22
CA PRO A 43 -7.77 -5.35 -15.37
C PRO A 43 -7.48 -4.07 -16.15
N VAL A 44 -7.89 -2.93 -15.58
CA VAL A 44 -7.74 -1.60 -16.21
C VAL A 44 -6.62 -0.76 -15.59
N LEU A 45 -5.98 -1.28 -14.55
CA LEU A 45 -4.82 -0.67 -13.90
C LEU A 45 -3.67 -1.68 -13.94
N SER A 46 -2.51 -1.22 -14.40
CA SER A 46 -1.22 -1.86 -14.16
C SER A 46 -0.42 -0.99 -13.22
N PHE A 47 0.54 -1.57 -12.53
CA PHE A 47 1.51 -0.82 -11.78
C PHE A 47 2.88 -1.47 -11.88
N GLU A 48 3.91 -0.64 -11.77
CA GLU A 48 5.30 -1.07 -11.78
C GLU A 48 6.03 -0.50 -10.57
N PHE A 49 6.86 -1.34 -9.95
CA PHE A 49 7.75 -0.90 -8.89
C PHE A 49 8.97 -0.20 -9.46
N GLN A 50 9.25 0.99 -8.96
CA GLN A 50 10.33 1.85 -9.45
C GLN A 50 11.30 2.15 -8.31
N SER A 51 12.57 2.34 -8.64
CA SER A 51 13.61 2.82 -7.72
C SER A 51 13.76 2.03 -6.40
N LEU A 52 13.48 0.72 -6.44
CA LEU A 52 13.54 -0.18 -5.27
C LEU A 52 14.90 -0.12 -4.54
N SER A 53 16.01 0.01 -5.27
CA SER A 53 17.35 0.12 -4.67
C SER A 53 17.53 1.40 -3.83
N ASN A 54 17.12 2.56 -4.38
CA ASN A 54 17.17 3.83 -3.66
C ASN A 54 16.20 3.83 -2.46
N PHE A 55 15.03 3.21 -2.62
CA PHE A 55 14.08 3.07 -1.55
C PHE A 55 14.66 2.25 -0.39
N PHE A 56 15.28 1.12 -0.71
CA PHE A 56 15.92 0.27 0.29
C PHE A 56 17.11 0.94 0.98
N GLU A 57 17.91 1.71 0.24
CA GLU A 57 18.99 2.51 0.83
C GLU A 57 18.46 3.42 1.94
N LYS A 58 17.35 4.13 1.69
CA LYS A 58 16.70 4.97 2.72
C LYS A 58 16.15 4.15 3.89
N LEU A 59 15.57 2.98 3.63
CA LEU A 59 15.09 2.08 4.69
C LEU A 59 16.23 1.52 5.57
N SER A 60 17.45 1.50 5.05
CA SER A 60 18.63 1.03 5.78
C SER A 60 19.18 2.04 6.78
N HIS A 61 18.70 3.29 6.73
CA HIS A 61 19.16 4.42 7.56
C HIS A 61 18.03 5.00 8.42
N PRO A 62 17.41 4.23 9.35
CA PRO A 62 16.35 4.72 10.24
C PRO A 62 16.78 5.89 11.14
N GLU A 63 18.08 6.11 11.32
CA GLU A 63 18.65 7.26 12.03
C GLU A 63 18.39 8.60 11.34
N ASP A 64 18.18 8.62 10.02
CA ASP A 64 17.92 9.84 9.25
C ASP A 64 16.45 10.28 9.31
N TYR A 65 15.59 9.44 9.90
CA TYR A 65 14.15 9.63 9.87
C TYR A 65 13.52 9.58 11.27
N GLY A 66 12.43 10.34 11.40
CA GLY A 66 11.58 10.33 12.59
C GLY A 66 10.57 9.18 12.60
N GLY A 67 10.36 8.54 11.45
CA GLY A 67 9.31 7.54 11.27
C GLY A 67 9.01 7.20 9.82
N LEU A 68 8.02 6.33 9.62
CA LEU A 68 7.53 5.85 8.34
C LEU A 68 6.04 6.17 8.16
N ILE A 69 5.61 6.35 6.92
CA ILE A 69 4.19 6.49 6.58
C ILE A 69 3.85 5.52 5.44
N PHE A 70 2.80 4.71 5.60
CA PHE A 70 2.26 3.85 4.55
C PHE A 70 0.76 4.14 4.33
N THR A 71 0.44 4.70 3.17
CA THR A 71 -0.95 4.99 2.75
C THR A 71 -1.51 4.00 1.74
N SER A 72 -0.65 3.10 1.22
CA SER A 72 -0.97 2.20 0.12
C SER A 72 -0.35 0.82 0.34
N PRO A 73 -1.09 -0.29 0.13
CA PRO A 73 -0.53 -1.64 0.19
C PRO A 73 0.69 -1.81 -0.73
N ARG A 74 0.66 -1.19 -1.91
CA ARG A 74 1.78 -1.20 -2.86
C ARG A 74 3.07 -0.63 -2.28
N ALA A 75 2.99 0.36 -1.41
CA ALA A 75 4.20 0.90 -0.78
C ALA A 75 4.85 -0.11 0.16
N VAL A 76 4.07 -1.01 0.76
CA VAL A 76 4.55 -2.10 1.63
C VAL A 76 5.07 -3.27 0.80
N GLU A 77 4.36 -3.64 -0.27
CA GLU A 77 4.82 -4.65 -1.25
C GLU A 77 6.18 -4.25 -1.86
N ALA A 78 6.42 -2.96 -2.08
CA ALA A 78 7.72 -2.46 -2.52
C ALA A 78 8.83 -2.77 -1.50
N VAL A 79 8.53 -2.71 -0.19
CA VAL A 79 9.48 -3.10 0.87
C VAL A 79 9.78 -4.58 0.77
N GLU A 80 8.75 -5.42 0.70
CA GLU A 80 8.89 -6.89 0.59
C GLU A 80 9.77 -7.26 -0.61
N LEU A 81 9.50 -6.67 -1.78
CA LEU A 81 10.29 -6.88 -2.98
C LEU A 81 11.75 -6.43 -2.85
N CYS A 82 12.02 -5.33 -2.13
CA CYS A 82 13.39 -4.91 -1.84
C CYS A 82 14.11 -5.93 -0.95
N LEU A 83 13.42 -6.50 0.04
CA LEU A 83 13.98 -7.49 0.96
C LEU A 83 14.33 -8.79 0.24
N GLU A 84 13.43 -9.25 -0.63
CA GLU A 84 13.61 -10.47 -1.43
C GLU A 84 14.72 -10.33 -2.46
N LYS A 85 14.73 -9.26 -3.27
CA LYS A 85 15.68 -9.09 -4.37
C LYS A 85 17.12 -8.99 -3.92
N ASP A 86 17.37 -8.36 -2.78
CA ASP A 86 18.72 -8.09 -2.32
C ASP A 86 19.24 -9.12 -1.30
N ASN A 87 18.46 -10.17 -1.00
CA ASN A 87 18.73 -11.14 0.07
C ASN A 87 18.97 -10.45 1.44
N LYS A 88 18.27 -9.33 1.67
CA LYS A 88 18.45 -8.47 2.86
C LYS A 88 17.45 -8.77 3.97
N THR A 89 16.61 -9.79 3.78
CA THR A 89 15.66 -10.30 4.78
C THR A 89 16.34 -10.56 6.13
N GLU A 90 17.56 -11.09 6.12
CA GLU A 90 18.30 -11.37 7.37
C GLU A 90 18.71 -10.07 8.11
N GLY A 91 19.16 -9.05 7.38
CA GLY A 91 19.50 -7.74 7.97
C GLY A 91 18.26 -6.95 8.43
N TRP A 92 17.13 -7.15 7.76
CA TRP A 92 15.84 -6.61 8.18
C TRP A 92 15.41 -7.20 9.52
N GLU A 93 15.27 -8.53 9.59
CA GLU A 93 14.79 -9.22 10.78
C GLU A 93 15.72 -9.06 11.99
N LYS A 94 17.05 -9.03 11.77
CA LYS A 94 18.01 -8.93 12.88
C LYS A 94 18.16 -7.53 13.47
N THR A 95 17.92 -6.47 12.70
CA THR A 95 18.36 -5.13 13.13
C THR A 95 17.47 -4.01 12.64
N LEU A 96 17.13 -3.93 11.34
CA LEU A 96 16.39 -2.76 10.83
C LEU A 96 14.96 -2.71 11.35
N LYS A 97 14.28 -3.86 11.44
CA LYS A 97 12.90 -3.97 11.95
C LYS A 97 12.77 -3.41 13.36
N GLU A 98 13.66 -3.80 14.27
CA GLU A 98 13.65 -3.29 15.64
C GLU A 98 13.94 -1.79 15.68
N LYS A 99 14.92 -1.31 14.90
CA LYS A 99 15.22 0.13 14.80
C LYS A 99 14.02 0.93 14.32
N TRP A 100 13.30 0.46 13.30
CA TRP A 100 12.07 1.11 12.82
C TRP A 100 10.94 1.03 13.85
N ASN A 101 10.83 -0.05 14.63
CA ASN A 101 9.86 -0.18 15.71
C ASN A 101 10.11 0.77 16.90
N THR A 102 11.31 1.34 17.04
CA THR A 102 11.56 2.44 17.99
C THR A 102 11.08 3.80 17.49
N LYS A 103 10.65 3.90 16.23
CA LYS A 103 10.18 5.12 15.57
C LYS A 103 8.66 5.07 15.38
N SER A 104 8.06 6.20 15.01
CA SER A 104 6.63 6.24 14.67
C SER A 104 6.39 5.68 13.28
N VAL A 105 5.56 4.64 13.15
CA VAL A 105 5.10 4.13 11.86
C VAL A 105 3.60 4.39 11.73
N TYR A 106 3.23 5.15 10.71
CA TYR A 106 1.86 5.57 10.45
C TYR A 106 1.29 4.80 9.27
N VAL A 107 0.06 4.30 9.40
CA VAL A 107 -0.59 3.49 8.37
C VAL A 107 -2.01 3.97 8.12
N VAL A 108 -2.49 3.92 6.88
CA VAL A 108 -3.91 4.11 6.54
C VAL A 108 -4.48 2.85 5.90
N GLY A 109 -5.61 2.38 6.45
CA GLY A 109 -6.42 1.33 5.86
C GLY A 109 -6.00 -0.09 6.23
N LYS A 110 -7.01 -0.95 6.44
CA LYS A 110 -6.84 -2.34 6.90
C LYS A 110 -5.95 -3.20 5.99
N ALA A 111 -6.05 -3.01 4.67
CA ALA A 111 -5.24 -3.74 3.71
C ALA A 111 -3.74 -3.41 3.89
N THR A 112 -3.41 -2.12 4.00
CA THR A 112 -2.04 -1.67 4.24
C THR A 112 -1.55 -2.16 5.61
N ALA A 113 -2.36 -2.02 6.66
CA ALA A 113 -2.03 -2.46 8.01
C ALA A 113 -1.73 -3.95 8.10
N SER A 114 -2.49 -4.77 7.36
CA SER A 114 -2.25 -6.21 7.29
C SER A 114 -0.87 -6.54 6.73
N LEU A 115 -0.42 -5.83 5.68
CA LEU A 115 0.92 -6.01 5.11
C LEU A 115 2.03 -5.44 6.02
N VAL A 116 1.80 -4.28 6.65
CA VAL A 116 2.77 -3.71 7.60
C VAL A 116 3.01 -4.65 8.78
N ASN A 117 1.96 -5.33 9.25
CA ASN A 117 2.09 -6.34 10.28
C ASN A 117 2.90 -7.56 9.81
N LYS A 118 2.77 -7.97 8.53
CA LYS A 118 3.56 -9.08 7.95
C LYS A 118 5.05 -8.79 7.91
N ILE A 119 5.45 -7.55 7.59
CA ILE A 119 6.86 -7.12 7.66
C ILE A 119 7.33 -6.83 9.10
N GLY A 120 6.44 -6.99 10.09
CA GLY A 120 6.74 -6.96 11.51
C GLY A 120 6.97 -5.58 12.10
N LEU A 121 6.36 -4.54 11.52
CA LEU A 121 6.39 -3.19 12.06
C LEU A 121 5.16 -2.91 12.94
N ASN A 122 5.38 -2.26 14.08
CA ASN A 122 4.34 -1.70 14.94
C ASN A 122 3.87 -0.38 14.35
N PHE A 123 2.56 -0.20 14.20
CA PHE A 123 2.00 0.97 13.54
C PHE A 123 0.83 1.59 14.31
N GLU A 124 0.50 2.80 13.91
CA GLU A 124 -0.66 3.55 14.38
C GLU A 124 -1.37 4.26 13.21
N GLY A 125 -2.59 4.75 13.46
CA GLY A 125 -3.36 5.50 12.47
C GLY A 125 -4.18 4.66 11.49
N GLU A 126 -4.20 3.32 11.60
CA GLU A 126 -4.98 2.43 10.71
C GLU A 126 -6.43 2.91 10.53
N ASN A 127 -7.04 3.35 11.63
CA ASN A 127 -8.43 3.80 11.72
C ASN A 127 -8.64 5.29 11.39
N CYS A 128 -7.60 6.03 10.98
CA CYS A 128 -7.75 7.42 10.52
C CYS A 128 -8.63 7.51 9.26
N GLY A 129 -8.74 6.42 8.49
CA GLY A 129 -9.66 6.28 7.37
C GLY A 129 -9.14 6.88 6.05
N ASN A 130 -8.48 8.03 6.08
CA ASN A 130 -7.84 8.64 4.91
C ASN A 130 -6.53 9.36 5.25
N ALA A 131 -5.83 9.78 4.20
CA ALA A 131 -4.58 10.51 4.25
C ALA A 131 -4.70 11.84 5.02
N GLU A 132 -5.82 12.54 4.85
CA GLU A 132 -6.06 13.85 5.45
C GLU A 132 -6.12 13.74 6.97
N LYS A 133 -6.96 12.83 7.48
CA LYS A 133 -7.09 12.57 8.92
C LYS A 133 -5.82 12.01 9.53
N LEU A 134 -5.05 11.22 8.77
CA LEU A 134 -3.74 10.77 9.24
C LEU A 134 -2.78 11.94 9.39
N ALA A 135 -2.75 12.89 8.46
CA ALA A 135 -1.94 14.09 8.59
C ALA A 135 -2.34 14.89 9.84
N GLU A 136 -3.64 15.05 10.12
CA GLU A 136 -4.09 15.71 11.35
C GLU A 136 -3.64 14.98 12.62
N TYR A 137 -3.72 13.64 12.60
CA TYR A 137 -3.27 12.80 13.70
C TYR A 137 -1.77 12.98 13.97
N ILE A 138 -0.94 12.96 12.91
CA ILE A 138 0.51 13.19 13.01
C ILE A 138 0.79 14.59 13.56
N CYS A 139 0.11 15.62 13.05
CA CYS A 139 0.31 17.01 13.49
C CYS A 139 -0.19 17.29 14.91
N SER A 140 -1.14 16.51 15.41
CA SER A 140 -1.64 16.65 16.78
C SER A 140 -0.66 16.13 17.85
N ARG A 141 0.37 15.40 17.41
CA ARG A 141 1.44 14.86 18.27
C ARG A 141 2.66 15.76 18.27
N GLU A 142 3.62 15.45 19.14
CA GLU A 142 4.94 16.07 19.08
C GLU A 142 5.55 15.84 17.70
N SER A 143 5.87 16.92 17.01
CA SER A 143 6.47 16.84 15.69
C SER A 143 7.87 16.22 15.80
N PRO A 144 8.18 15.18 15.01
CA PRO A 144 9.49 14.58 15.05
C PRO A 144 10.55 15.59 14.59
N VAL A 145 11.71 15.58 15.27
CA VAL A 145 12.86 16.42 14.93
C VAL A 145 13.41 16.06 13.54
N LEU A 146 13.26 14.79 13.17
CA LEU A 146 13.69 14.23 11.89
C LEU A 146 12.49 14.02 10.95
N PRO A 147 12.71 14.10 9.63
CA PRO A 147 11.63 13.95 8.66
C PRO A 147 11.02 12.54 8.69
N LEU A 148 9.73 12.44 8.39
CA LEU A 148 9.07 11.17 8.12
C LEU A 148 9.41 10.67 6.70
N LEU A 149 9.77 9.39 6.58
CA LEU A 149 9.95 8.72 5.29
C LEU A 149 8.60 8.28 4.74
N PHE A 150 8.28 8.74 3.54
CA PHE A 150 7.00 8.45 2.90
C PHE A 150 7.18 7.82 1.50
N PRO A 151 7.12 6.48 1.39
CA PRO A 151 7.04 5.79 0.11
C PRO A 151 5.70 6.03 -0.57
N CYS A 152 5.73 6.76 -1.68
CA CYS A 152 4.56 7.13 -2.46
C CYS A 152 4.69 6.75 -3.94
N GLY A 153 3.54 6.66 -4.61
CA GLY A 153 3.49 6.43 -6.05
C GLY A 153 3.68 7.70 -6.88
N THR A 154 3.83 7.55 -8.21
CA THR A 154 4.06 8.67 -9.15
C THR A 154 2.85 9.60 -9.28
N LEU A 155 1.65 9.10 -8.98
CA LEU A 155 0.43 9.89 -9.06
C LEU A 155 0.48 11.00 -8.00
N LYS A 156 0.68 12.24 -8.46
CA LYS A 156 0.74 13.51 -7.71
C LYS A 156 -0.53 13.86 -6.90
N ARG A 157 -1.38 12.88 -6.61
CA ARG A 157 -2.69 13.02 -5.95
C ARG A 157 -2.67 12.76 -4.45
N GLU A 158 -1.50 12.55 -3.86
CA GLU A 158 -1.45 12.36 -2.43
C GLU A 158 -1.60 13.71 -1.72
N ALA A 159 -2.71 13.87 -1.00
CA ALA A 159 -3.00 15.04 -0.18
C ALA A 159 -2.04 15.16 1.01
N LEU A 160 -1.51 14.03 1.48
CA LEU A 160 -0.70 13.92 2.70
C LEU A 160 0.59 14.77 2.65
N PRO A 161 1.42 14.73 1.59
CA PRO A 161 2.57 15.63 1.43
C PRO A 161 2.22 17.11 1.55
N HIS A 162 1.16 17.57 0.89
CA HIS A 162 0.75 18.97 0.93
C HIS A 162 0.32 19.38 2.33
N MET A 163 -0.47 18.53 2.99
CA MET A 163 -1.00 18.81 4.34
C MET A 163 0.07 18.80 5.42
N LEU A 164 1.05 17.87 5.35
CA LEU A 164 2.17 17.87 6.29
C LEU A 164 3.02 19.15 6.13
N LYS A 165 3.20 19.63 4.89
CA LYS A 165 3.88 20.90 4.61
C LYS A 165 3.13 22.10 5.20
N ASP A 166 1.82 22.15 4.99
CA ASP A 166 0.98 23.27 5.43
C ASP A 166 0.87 23.34 6.95
N LYS A 167 0.92 22.18 7.63
CA LYS A 167 0.90 22.08 9.11
C LYS A 167 2.30 22.07 9.75
N ALA A 168 3.35 22.46 9.00
CA ALA A 168 4.75 22.55 9.44
C ALA A 168 5.38 21.26 9.98
N CYS A 169 4.85 20.09 9.63
CA CYS A 169 5.49 18.81 9.91
C CYS A 169 6.55 18.52 8.84
N SER A 170 7.79 18.28 9.28
CA SER A 170 8.89 17.90 8.38
C SER A 170 8.68 16.47 7.85
N TYR A 171 8.65 16.31 6.53
CA TYR A 171 8.63 15.00 5.87
C TYR A 171 9.57 14.98 4.66
N ARG A 172 10.13 13.82 4.34
CA ARG A 172 10.95 13.59 3.14
C ARG A 172 10.21 12.63 2.22
N PRO A 173 9.64 13.13 1.10
CA PRO A 173 9.09 12.24 0.09
C PRO A 173 10.23 11.43 -0.54
N HIS A 174 9.92 10.20 -0.97
CA HIS A 174 10.80 9.50 -1.90
C HIS A 174 10.74 10.24 -3.25
N HIS A 175 11.82 10.95 -3.62
CA HIS A 175 11.87 11.84 -4.81
C HIS A 175 11.70 11.11 -6.15
N SER A 176 11.91 9.79 -6.14
CA SER A 176 11.56 8.84 -7.18
C SER A 176 10.39 8.02 -6.65
N SER A 177 9.33 7.80 -7.40
CA SER A 177 8.20 6.99 -6.90
C SER A 177 8.62 5.55 -6.61
N CYS A 178 8.12 4.95 -5.53
CA CYS A 178 8.33 3.50 -5.29
C CYS A 178 7.44 2.64 -6.20
N CYS A 179 6.33 3.22 -6.69
CA CYS A 179 5.41 2.57 -7.62
C CYS A 179 4.80 3.59 -8.61
N GLY A 180 4.62 3.19 -9.87
CA GLY A 180 3.92 3.98 -10.88
C GLY A 180 2.75 3.20 -11.46
N CYS A 181 1.66 3.88 -11.83
CA CYS A 181 0.58 3.32 -12.64
C CYS A 181 0.83 3.58 -14.12
#